data_AF-A0A7L3EX59-F1
#
_entry.id   AF-A0A7L3EX59-F1
#
_cell.length_a   1.000
_cell.length_b   1.000
_cell.length_c   1.000
_cell.angle_alpha   90.00
_cell.angle_beta   90.00
_cell.angle_gamma   90.00
#
_symmetry.space_group_name_H-M   'P 1'
#
loop_
_entity.id
_entity.type
_entity.pdbx_description
1 polymer ?
#
loop_
_entity_poly.entity_id
_entity_poly.type
_entity_poly.pdbx_seq_one_letter_code
_entity_poly.pdbx_strand_id
1 'polypeptide(L)' 'PFPQKWRPFCLRFEGVVEDFNYGTLLRLDSRREYSEENTIFATRIQFFAIEIARNREGCNDRVYNRAREQLQGKSG' A
#
# COMPACT_ATOMS: atom_id res chain seq x y z
N PRO A 1 -10.96 19.21 5.62
CA PRO A 1 -10.77 17.90 6.29
C PRO A 1 -10.05 16.92 5.37
N PHE A 2 -9.20 16.03 5.89
CA PHE A 2 -8.46 15.02 5.11
C PHE A 2 -9.32 14.22 4.09
N PRO A 3 -10.59 13.86 4.40
CA PRO A 3 -11.49 13.22 3.42
C PRO A 3 -11.75 14.03 2.15
N GLN A 4 -11.71 15.37 2.22
CA GLN A 4 -12.04 16.24 1.09
C GLN A 4 -10.95 16.26 0.01
N LYS A 5 -9.70 15.92 0.34
CA LYS A 5 -8.61 15.84 -0.65
C LYS A 5 -8.60 14.48 -1.36
N TRP A 6 -8.83 13.40 -0.61
CA TRP A 6 -8.83 12.05 -1.17
C TRP A 6 -10.09 11.71 -1.96
N ARG A 7 -11.25 12.24 -1.59
CA ARG A 7 -12.51 11.96 -2.29
C ARG A 7 -12.45 12.28 -3.80
N PRO A 8 -12.07 13.49 -4.24
CA PRO A 8 -11.94 13.78 -5.67
C PRO A 8 -10.82 12.96 -6.32
N PHE A 9 -9.75 12.63 -5.60
CA PHE A 9 -8.70 11.76 -6.11
C PHE A 9 -9.23 10.36 -6.43
N CYS A 10 -9.94 9.74 -5.48
CA CYS A 10 -10.47 8.38 -5.61
C CYS A 10 -11.52 8.27 -6.71
N LEU A 11 -12.43 9.25 -6.82
CA LEU A 11 -13.51 9.23 -7.80
C LEU A 11 -13.02 9.26 -9.26
N ARG A 12 -11.80 9.75 -9.53
CA ARG A 12 -11.21 9.69 -10.88
C ARG A 12 -10.94 8.27 -11.40
N PHE A 13 -10.99 7.28 -10.52
CA PHE A 13 -10.75 5.89 -10.85
C PHE A 13 -12.02 5.04 -10.85
N GLU A 14 -13.19 5.65 -10.64
CA GLU A 14 -14.48 4.99 -10.80
C GLU A 14 -14.63 4.48 -12.25
N GLY A 15 -14.91 3.19 -12.41
CA GLY A 15 -15.00 2.53 -13.73
C GLY A 15 -13.66 2.25 -14.42
N VAL A 16 -12.54 2.74 -13.87
CA VAL A 16 -11.19 2.48 -14.40
C VAL A 16 -10.50 1.37 -13.59
N VAL A 17 -10.66 1.42 -12.27
CA VAL A 17 -10.12 0.42 -11.35
C VAL A 17 -11.28 -0.31 -10.73
N GLU A 18 -11.32 -1.63 -10.93
CA GLU A 18 -12.28 -2.50 -10.25
C GLU A 18 -12.12 -2.35 -8.73
N ASP A 19 -13.25 -2.20 -8.04
CA ASP A 19 -13.30 -2.08 -6.58
C ASP A 19 -12.41 -0.95 -6.02
N PHE A 20 -12.36 0.18 -6.73
CA PHE A 20 -11.52 1.34 -6.38
C PHE A 20 -11.72 1.83 -4.93
N ASN A 21 -12.93 1.68 -4.40
CA ASN A 21 -13.32 2.10 -3.05
C ASN A 21 -13.26 0.96 -2.00
N TYR A 22 -12.84 -0.25 -2.38
CA TYR A 22 -12.74 -1.39 -1.47
C TYR A 22 -11.76 -1.11 -0.34
N GLY A 23 -12.14 -1.55 0.86
CA GLY A 23 -11.37 -1.36 2.08
C GLY A 23 -10.15 -2.26 2.17
N THR A 24 -9.00 -1.70 2.47
CA THR A 24 -7.74 -2.44 2.70
C THR A 24 -6.96 -1.86 3.87
N LEU A 25 -5.98 -2.61 4.34
CA LEU A 25 -5.04 -2.18 5.36
C LEU A 25 -3.83 -1.51 4.71
N LEU A 26 -3.39 -0.40 5.28
CA LEU A 26 -2.21 0.34 4.84
C LEU A 26 -1.28 0.60 6.02
N ARG A 27 0.02 0.35 5.82
CA ARG A 27 1.06 0.67 6.80
C ARG A 27 1.32 2.17 6.85
N LEU A 28 1.40 2.73 8.06
CA LEU A 28 1.78 4.13 8.28
C LEU A 28 3.27 4.34 7.98
N ASP A 29 4.13 3.48 8.52
CA ASP A 29 5.57 3.41 8.24
C ASP A 29 5.87 2.13 7.44
N SER A 30 6.44 2.27 6.23
CA SER A 30 6.75 1.13 5.35
C SER A 30 7.87 0.24 5.89
N ARG A 31 8.66 0.74 6.85
CA ARG A 31 9.81 0.02 7.44
C ARG A 31 9.40 -0.89 8.58
N ARG A 32 8.17 -0.75 9.07
CA ARG A 32 7.60 -1.50 10.21
C ARG A 32 6.57 -2.49 9.68
N GLU A 33 6.31 -3.55 10.44
CA GLU A 33 5.29 -4.54 10.11
C GLU A 33 3.87 -4.00 10.36
N TYR A 34 2.85 -4.75 9.95
CA TYR A 34 1.47 -4.46 10.34
C TYR A 34 1.28 -4.67 11.84
N SER A 35 0.83 -3.62 12.53
CA SER A 35 0.43 -3.61 13.94
C SER A 35 -0.69 -2.60 14.15
N GLU A 36 -1.40 -2.65 15.27
CA GLU A 36 -2.50 -1.72 15.59
C GLU A 36 -2.05 -0.25 15.47
N GLU A 37 -0.85 0.06 15.95
CA GLU A 37 -0.24 1.39 15.92
C GLU A 37 0.36 1.80 14.56
N ASN A 38 0.59 0.84 13.66
CA ASN A 38 1.20 1.10 12.34
C ASN A 38 0.24 0.83 11.17
N THR A 39 -1.05 0.60 11.44
CA THR A 39 -2.00 0.19 10.41
C THR A 39 -3.23 1.08 10.44
N ILE A 40 -3.66 1.51 9.25
CA ILE A 40 -4.93 2.21 9.07
C ILE A 40 -5.78 1.53 8.01
N PHE A 41 -7.10 1.75 8.09
CA PHE A 41 -8.01 1.40 7.02
C PHE A 41 -7.97 2.47 5.92
N ALA A 42 -7.77 2.04 4.68
CA ALA A 42 -7.70 2.89 3.50
C ALA A 42 -8.50 2.27 2.35
N THR A 43 -8.87 3.07 1.34
CA THR A 43 -9.44 2.51 0.11
C THR A 43 -8.33 1.92 -0.77
N ARG A 44 -8.70 1.01 -1.67
CA ARG A 44 -7.79 0.41 -2.65
C ARG A 44 -7.01 1.46 -3.44
N ILE A 45 -7.66 2.54 -3.86
CA ILE A 45 -6.98 3.64 -4.58
C ILE A 45 -5.97 4.38 -3.71
N GLN A 46 -6.28 4.62 -2.44
CA GLN A 46 -5.31 5.23 -1.51
C GLN A 46 -4.10 4.32 -1.32
N PHE A 47 -4.35 3.02 -1.13
CA PHE A 47 -3.29 2.01 -1.03
C PHE A 47 -2.40 2.00 -2.27
N PHE A 48 -2.98 1.91 -3.47
CA PHE A 48 -2.20 1.92 -4.71
C PHE A 48 -1.39 3.21 -4.88
N ALA A 49 -1.99 4.37 -4.64
CA ALA A 49 -1.28 5.64 -4.76
C ALA A 49 -0.02 5.67 -3.88
N ILE A 50 -0.14 5.22 -2.63
CA ILE A 50 0.94 5.25 -1.64
C ILE A 50 1.96 4.16 -1.92
N GLU A 51 1.54 2.92 -2.20
CA GLU A 51 2.47 1.81 -2.45
C GLU A 51 3.22 1.95 -3.78
N ILE A 52 2.60 2.51 -4.82
CA ILE A 52 3.29 2.82 -6.07
C ILE A 52 4.38 3.87 -5.83
N ALA A 53 4.09 4.92 -5.06
CA ALA A 53 5.10 5.92 -4.70
C ALA A 53 6.23 5.30 -3.88
N ARG A 54 5.92 4.51 -2.86
CA ARG A 54 6.90 3.78 -2.03
C ARG A 54 7.81 2.88 -2.86
N ASN A 55 7.25 2.17 -3.84
CA ASN A 55 8.03 1.32 -4.74
C ASN A 55 8.96 2.14 -5.65
N ARG A 56 8.48 3.28 -6.17
CA ARG A 56 9.29 4.18 -7.02
C ARG A 56 10.42 4.86 -6.24
N GLU A 57 10.19 5.14 -4.96
CA GLU A 57 11.16 5.79 -4.06
C GLU A 57 12.06 4.80 -3.30
N GLY A 58 11.90 3.48 -3.50
CA GLY A 58 12.71 2.45 -2.83
C GLY A 58 12.36 2.20 -1.36
N CYS A 59 11.27 2.78 -0.85
CA CYS A 59 10.83 2.62 0.54
C CYS A 59 10.44 1.17 0.90
N ASN A 60 10.15 0.35 -0.11
CA ASN A 60 9.76 -1.06 0.04
C ASN A 60 10.88 -2.06 -0.32
N ASP A 61 12.09 -1.58 -0.67
CA ASP A 61 13.19 -2.45 -1.10
C ASP A 61 13.57 -3.49 -0.04
N ARG A 62 13.56 -3.08 1.24
CA ARG A 62 13.81 -4.00 2.37
C ARG A 62 12.80 -5.15 2.41
N VAL A 63 11.53 -4.86 2.19
CA VAL A 63 10.46 -5.88 2.20
C VAL A 63 10.63 -6.81 1.01
N TYR A 64 10.90 -6.26 -0.17
CA TYR A 64 11.13 -7.02 -1.40
C TYR A 64 12.33 -7.95 -1.29
N ASN A 65 13.48 -7.44 -0.81
CA ASN A 65 14.71 -8.23 -0.65
C ASN A 65 14.52 -9.37 0.34
N ARG A 66 13.90 -9.09 1.50
CA ARG A 66 13.58 -10.12 2.50
C ARG A 66 12.68 -11.22 1.93
N ALA A 67 11.65 -10.84 1.17
CA ALA A 67 10.75 -11.81 0.53
C ALA A 67 11.50 -12.68 -0.49
N ARG A 68 12.42 -12.09 -1.27
CA ARG A 68 13.26 -12.81 -2.24
C ARG A 68 14.21 -13.80 -1.58
N GLU A 69 14.89 -13.39 -0.52
CA GLU A 69 15.80 -14.27 0.25
C GLU A 69 15.04 -15.49 0.80
N GLN A 70 13.83 -15.29 1.33
CA GLN A 70 12.98 -16.37 1.81
C GLN A 70 12.54 -17.34 0.72
N LEU A 71 12.30 -16.85 -0.51
CA LEU A 71 11.98 -17.71 -1.65
C LEU A 71 13.19 -18.54 -2.08
N GLN A 72 14.38 -17.95 -2.10
CA GLN A 72 15.61 -18.62 -2.50
C GLN A 72 16.10 -19.64 -1.46
N GLY A 73 16.00 -19.32 -0.17
CA GLY A 73 16.39 -20.21 0.93
C GLY A 73 15.47 -21.42 1.13
N LYS A 74 14.31 -21.48 0.45
CA LYS A 74 13.39 -22.63 0.45
C LYS A 74 13.65 -23.60 -0.72
N SER A 75 14.58 -23.29 -1.61
CA SER A 75 14.92 -24.13 -2.78
C SER A 75 16.19 -24.97 -2.60
N GLY A 76 16.78 -25.00 -1.40
CA GLY A 76 17.88 -25.90 -1.01
C GLY A 76 17.46 -26.77 0.17
#